data_AF-A0A6P7SNQ5-F1
#
_entry.id   AF-A0A6P7SNQ5-F1
#
_cell.length_a   1.000
_cell.length_b   1.000
_cell.length_c   1.000
_cell.angle_alpha   90.00
_cell.angle_beta   90.00
_cell.angle_gamma   90.00
#
_symmetry.space_group_name_H-M   'P 1'
#
loop_
_entity.id
_entity.type
_entity.pdbx_description
1 polymer ?
#
loop_
_entity_poly.entity_id
_entity_poly.type
_entity_poly.pdbx_seq_one_letter_code
_entity_poly.pdbx_strand_id
1 'polypeptide(L)'
;MHKYMFFSGSPNSRTLLKKFCNDENPIFQTETKSFHVMFYSAHPIVDVSFVAKYELLSPTLELYNDSYMVADDEKQYFTSPDFFNQTDIPMNIQWIVMAKEMNDVIVLELAYSGMPQSYNCREAALRVYDNVSDIETDNMIGQFCGPKTVSIVSSTNRMLIWYSANWSAHSRGFMAVYYSKQKDPI
;
A
#
# COMPACT_ATOMS: atom_id res chain seq x y z
N MET A 1 -29.06 7.25 5.51
CA MET A 1 -28.74 5.81 5.64
C MET A 1 -27.37 5.58 5.04
N HIS A 2 -26.41 5.13 5.85
CA HIS A 2 -25.03 4.87 5.44
C HIS A 2 -24.90 3.40 5.03
N LYS A 3 -24.19 3.14 3.93
CA LYS A 3 -23.99 1.80 3.37
C LYS A 3 -22.50 1.55 3.15
N TYR A 4 -21.98 0.49 3.75
CA TYR A 4 -20.63 -0.02 3.48
C TYR A 4 -20.76 -1.28 2.61
N MET A 5 -19.98 -1.37 1.54
CA MET A 5 -19.93 -2.54 0.68
C MET A 5 -18.49 -3.06 0.57
N PHE A 6 -18.31 -4.33 0.86
CA PHE A 6 -17.03 -5.02 0.81
C PHE A 6 -17.02 -5.97 -0.37
N PHE A 7 -15.97 -5.92 -1.18
CA PHE A 7 -15.81 -6.76 -2.37
C PHE A 7 -14.50 -7.53 -2.29
N SER A 8 -14.48 -8.78 -2.71
CA SER A 8 -13.26 -9.56 -2.96
C SER A 8 -12.91 -9.52 -4.44
N GLY A 9 -11.61 -9.64 -4.74
CA GLY A 9 -11.10 -9.69 -6.09
C GLY A 9 -10.67 -8.32 -6.64
N SER A 10 -10.18 -8.32 -7.88
CA SER A 10 -9.65 -7.13 -8.54
C SER A 10 -10.76 -6.14 -8.90
N PRO A 11 -10.43 -4.87 -9.20
CA PRO A 11 -11.41 -3.87 -9.64
C PRO A 11 -12.31 -4.32 -10.80
N ASN A 12 -11.82 -5.23 -11.64
CA ASN A 12 -12.48 -5.73 -12.85
C ASN A 12 -13.21 -7.09 -12.65
N SER A 13 -13.04 -7.72 -11.49
CA SER A 13 -13.68 -9.00 -11.11
C SER A 13 -14.09 -8.95 -9.64
N ARG A 14 -15.03 -8.05 -9.32
CA ARG A 14 -15.48 -7.79 -7.95
C ARG A 14 -16.62 -8.72 -7.58
N THR A 15 -16.42 -9.53 -6.55
CA THR A 15 -17.51 -10.29 -5.90
C THR A 15 -17.91 -9.55 -4.63
N LEU A 16 -19.18 -9.19 -4.47
CA LEU A 16 -19.67 -8.58 -3.24
C LEU A 16 -19.59 -9.60 -2.10
N LEU A 17 -18.71 -9.37 -1.13
CA LEU A 17 -18.58 -10.19 0.07
C LEU A 17 -19.73 -9.92 1.01
N LYS A 18 -19.95 -8.64 1.34
CA LYS A 18 -20.99 -8.26 2.30
C LYS A 18 -21.33 -6.78 2.21
N LYS A 19 -22.55 -6.46 2.64
CA LYS A 19 -23.08 -5.09 2.72
C LYS A 19 -23.59 -4.82 4.12
N PHE A 20 -23.23 -3.68 4.68
CA PHE A 20 -23.57 -3.29 6.04
C PHE A 20 -24.19 -1.90 6.09
N CYS A 21 -25.05 -1.70 7.09
CA CYS A 21 -25.62 -0.40 7.45
C CYS A 21 -25.57 -0.27 8.98
N ASN A 22 -25.38 0.95 9.50
CA ASN A 22 -25.43 1.29 10.94
C ASN A 22 -24.24 0.73 11.76
N ASP A 23 -24.36 0.72 13.10
CA ASP A 23 -23.32 0.36 14.09
C ASP A 23 -22.99 -1.16 14.15
N GLU A 24 -23.23 -1.89 13.07
CA GLU A 24 -22.78 -3.27 12.98
C GLU A 24 -21.25 -3.29 12.89
N ASN A 25 -20.60 -4.12 13.72
CA ASN A 25 -19.16 -4.38 13.66
C ASN A 25 -18.90 -5.78 13.06
N PRO A 26 -19.01 -5.93 11.74
CA PRO A 26 -18.96 -7.23 11.13
C PRO A 26 -17.53 -7.74 10.94
N ILE A 27 -17.37 -9.03 11.17
CA ILE A 27 -16.17 -9.78 10.79
C ILE A 27 -16.47 -10.54 9.50
N PHE A 28 -15.57 -10.49 8.54
CA PHE A 28 -15.64 -11.28 7.31
C PHE A 28 -14.23 -11.72 6.89
N GLN A 29 -14.17 -12.77 6.08
CA GLN A 29 -12.92 -13.33 5.57
C GLN A 29 -13.04 -13.42 4.05
N THR A 30 -11.91 -13.29 3.36
CA THR A 30 -11.83 -13.50 1.92
C THR A 30 -10.72 -14.49 1.61
N GLU A 31 -10.97 -15.37 0.65
CA GLU A 31 -9.97 -16.30 0.11
C GLU A 31 -9.08 -15.61 -0.96
N THR A 32 -9.40 -14.37 -1.33
CA THR A 32 -8.67 -13.62 -2.34
C THR A 32 -7.56 -12.77 -1.73
N LYS A 33 -6.50 -12.50 -2.51
CA LYS A 33 -5.37 -11.67 -2.09
C LYS A 33 -5.68 -10.16 -2.08
N SER A 34 -6.88 -9.75 -2.48
CA SER A 34 -7.27 -8.34 -2.57
C SER A 34 -8.76 -8.15 -2.25
N PHE A 35 -9.07 -7.07 -1.52
CA PHE A 35 -10.44 -6.67 -1.26
C PHE A 35 -10.58 -5.15 -1.40
N HIS A 36 -11.79 -4.70 -1.69
CA HIS A 36 -12.13 -3.30 -1.86
C HIS A 36 -13.27 -2.93 -0.91
N VAL A 37 -13.18 -1.75 -0.30
CA VAL A 37 -14.23 -1.20 0.57
C VAL A 37 -14.79 0.04 -0.09
N MET A 38 -16.10 0.08 -0.32
CA MET A 38 -16.79 1.25 -0.85
C MET A 38 -17.80 1.78 0.17
N PHE A 39 -17.74 3.08 0.41
CA PHE A 39 -18.65 3.80 1.30
C PHE A 39 -19.65 4.63 0.51
N TYR A 40 -20.93 4.52 0.88
CA TYR A 40 -22.01 5.29 0.27
C TYR A 40 -22.79 6.05 1.35
N SER A 41 -22.88 7.37 1.19
CA SER A 41 -23.75 8.25 1.97
C SER A 41 -24.78 8.93 1.08
N ALA A 42 -26.01 9.03 1.57
CA ALA A 42 -27.12 9.67 0.86
C ALA A 42 -27.27 11.18 1.17
N HIS A 43 -26.52 11.74 2.11
CA HIS A 43 -26.62 13.14 2.55
C HIS A 43 -25.22 13.74 2.78
N PRO A 44 -25.01 15.06 2.57
CA PRO A 44 -23.77 15.74 2.90
C PRO A 44 -23.49 15.56 4.40
N ILE A 45 -22.34 14.99 4.71
CA ILE A 45 -22.05 14.31 5.97
C ILE A 45 -21.58 15.31 7.03
N VAL A 46 -22.09 15.18 8.25
CA VAL A 46 -21.42 15.68 9.47
C VAL A 46 -21.21 14.45 10.36
N ASP A 47 -19.95 14.05 10.50
CA ASP A 47 -19.45 13.20 11.58
C ASP A 47 -19.86 11.70 11.62
N VAL A 48 -19.50 10.93 10.59
CA VAL A 48 -19.43 9.46 10.69
C VAL A 48 -18.12 8.96 10.10
N SER A 49 -17.32 8.29 10.93
CA SER A 49 -16.07 7.63 10.57
C SER A 49 -16.19 6.13 10.83
N PHE A 50 -15.49 5.31 10.05
CA PHE A 50 -15.32 3.89 10.35
C PHE A 50 -13.83 3.57 10.43
N VAL A 51 -13.48 2.69 11.36
CA VAL A 51 -12.14 2.12 11.45
C VAL A 51 -12.29 0.63 11.23
N ALA A 52 -11.70 0.13 10.14
CA ALA A 52 -11.62 -1.30 9.88
C ALA A 52 -10.21 -1.79 10.21
N LYS A 53 -10.12 -2.96 10.84
CA LYS A 53 -8.87 -3.71 10.99
C LYS A 53 -8.96 -4.93 10.08
N TYR A 54 -7.88 -5.22 9.37
CA TYR A 54 -7.76 -6.44 8.59
C TYR A 54 -6.48 -7.17 9.00
N GLU A 55 -6.53 -8.49 8.93
CA GLU A 55 -5.39 -9.36 9.18
C GLU A 55 -5.35 -10.46 8.12
N LEU A 56 -4.15 -10.94 7.81
CA LEU A 56 -4.00 -12.17 7.03
C LEU A 56 -4.17 -13.35 7.99
N LEU A 57 -5.12 -14.23 7.71
CA LEU A 57 -5.41 -15.39 8.56
C LEU A 57 -4.33 -16.48 8.45
N SER A 58 -3.60 -16.51 7.34
CA SER A 58 -2.47 -17.41 7.08
C SER A 58 -1.34 -16.65 6.36
N PRO A 59 -0.59 -15.78 7.06
CA PRO A 59 0.48 -15.02 6.44
C PRO A 59 1.67 -15.95 6.15
N THR A 60 1.95 -16.20 4.86
CA THR A 60 3.27 -16.68 4.43
C THR A 60 4.04 -15.51 3.83
N LEU A 61 5.35 -15.44 4.08
CA LEU A 61 6.23 -14.41 3.51
C LEU A 61 6.14 -14.39 1.97
N GLU A 62 5.84 -15.54 1.36
CA GLU A 62 5.65 -15.73 -0.07
C GLU A 62 4.47 -14.94 -0.67
N LEU A 63 3.46 -14.56 0.12
CA LEU A 63 2.31 -13.78 -0.37
C LEU A 63 2.62 -12.30 -0.63
N TYR A 64 3.70 -11.80 -0.02
CA TYR A 64 4.13 -10.41 -0.12
C TYR A 64 5.18 -10.18 -1.20
N ASN A 65 5.77 -11.24 -1.73
CA ASN A 65 6.62 -11.14 -2.91
C ASN A 65 5.72 -11.07 -4.14
N ASP A 66 5.96 -10.07 -5.00
CA ASP A 66 5.22 -9.81 -6.24
C ASP A 66 3.76 -9.41 -6.06
N SER A 67 3.45 -8.63 -5.01
CA SER A 67 2.11 -8.06 -4.86
C SER A 67 1.88 -6.94 -5.89
N TYR A 68 1.00 -7.20 -6.86
CA TYR A 68 0.64 -6.25 -7.91
C TYR A 68 -0.42 -5.26 -7.41
N MET A 69 -0.11 -3.97 -7.48
CA MET A 69 -1.01 -2.86 -7.18
C MET A 69 -1.29 -2.07 -8.45
N VAL A 70 -2.55 -1.68 -8.64
CA VAL A 70 -2.96 -0.83 -9.77
C VAL A 70 -3.20 0.58 -9.23
N ALA A 71 -2.44 1.54 -9.73
CA ALA A 71 -2.59 2.96 -9.44
C ALA A 71 -3.71 3.55 -10.31
N ASP A 72 -4.63 4.26 -9.66
CA ASP A 72 -5.69 5.05 -10.28
C ASP A 72 -5.40 6.56 -10.13
N ASP A 73 -6.21 7.41 -10.75
CA ASP A 73 -6.16 8.87 -10.55
C ASP A 73 -6.59 9.30 -9.13
N GLU A 74 -7.25 8.41 -8.38
CA GLU A 74 -7.55 8.56 -6.96
C GLU A 74 -6.45 8.01 -6.04
N LYS A 75 -6.26 8.66 -4.90
CA LYS A 75 -5.29 8.25 -3.87
C LYS A 75 -5.67 6.92 -3.21
N GLN A 76 -4.76 5.96 -3.26
CA GLN A 76 -4.87 4.64 -2.62
C GLN A 76 -3.80 4.48 -1.55
N TYR A 77 -4.07 3.70 -0.50
CA TYR A 77 -3.22 3.61 0.68
C TYR A 77 -2.79 2.17 0.94
N PHE A 78 -1.56 1.99 1.41
CA PHE A 78 -1.08 0.71 1.90
C PHE A 78 -0.11 0.91 3.07
N THR A 79 0.04 -0.13 3.87
CA THR A 79 0.97 -0.15 5.00
C THR A 79 1.87 -1.36 4.90
N SER A 80 3.04 -1.29 5.52
CA SER A 80 3.85 -2.49 5.75
C SER A 80 3.17 -3.43 6.75
N PRO A 81 3.50 -4.74 6.73
CA PRO A 81 2.84 -5.72 7.62
C PRO A 81 3.09 -5.46 9.11
N ASP A 82 4.25 -4.90 9.44
CA ASP A 82 4.68 -4.54 10.79
C ASP A 82 4.07 -3.23 11.32
N PHE A 83 3.24 -2.53 10.52
CA PHE A 83 2.63 -1.27 10.92
C PHE A 83 1.62 -1.42 12.06
N PHE A 84 0.82 -2.49 12.07
CA PHE A 84 -0.19 -2.74 13.11
C PHE A 84 0.25 -3.74 14.16
N ASN A 85 1.01 -4.77 13.76
CA ASN A 85 1.54 -5.79 14.65
C ASN A 85 3.05 -5.82 14.49
N GLN A 86 3.79 -5.27 15.47
CA GLN A 86 5.22 -5.50 15.54
C GLN A 86 5.46 -7.00 15.65
N THR A 87 6.09 -7.54 14.61
CA THR A 87 6.54 -8.93 14.59
C THR A 87 8.06 -8.91 14.54
N ASP A 88 8.72 -9.73 15.36
CA ASP A 88 10.18 -9.89 15.37
C ASP A 88 10.65 -10.76 14.18
N ILE A 89 10.03 -10.59 13.02
CA ILE A 89 10.31 -11.35 11.81
C ILE A 89 10.98 -10.41 10.81
N PRO A 90 12.12 -10.80 10.21
CA PRO A 90 12.73 -9.99 9.17
C PRO A 90 11.77 -9.83 7.99
N MET A 91 11.63 -8.60 7.52
CA MET A 91 10.80 -8.24 6.37
C MET A 91 11.67 -8.13 5.13
N ASN A 92 11.20 -8.70 4.04
CA ASN A 92 11.78 -8.55 2.72
C ASN A 92 10.64 -8.67 1.70
N ILE A 93 10.04 -7.53 1.33
CA ILE A 93 8.73 -7.47 0.69
C ILE A 93 8.76 -6.52 -0.49
N GLN A 94 8.10 -6.90 -1.58
CA GLN A 94 8.07 -6.15 -2.82
C GLN A 94 6.64 -5.92 -3.31
N TRP A 95 6.37 -4.68 -3.71
CA TRP A 95 5.13 -4.32 -4.40
C TRP A 95 5.44 -3.73 -5.77
N ILE A 96 4.76 -4.24 -6.79
CA ILE A 96 4.83 -3.71 -8.15
C ILE A 96 3.59 -2.84 -8.36
N VAL A 97 3.79 -1.54 -8.54
CA VAL A 97 2.72 -0.61 -8.87
C VAL A 97 2.70 -0.37 -10.37
N MET A 98 1.52 -0.47 -10.98
CA MET A 98 1.30 -0.18 -12.40
C MET A 98 0.17 0.84 -12.54
N ALA A 99 0.39 1.91 -13.29
CA ALA A 99 -0.69 2.79 -13.70
C ALA A 99 -1.58 2.11 -14.74
N LYS A 100 -2.88 2.44 -14.75
CA LYS A 100 -3.82 1.94 -15.77
C LYS A 100 -3.45 2.44 -17.17
N GLU A 101 -3.10 3.72 -17.26
CA GLU A 101 -2.75 4.37 -18.52
C GLU A 101 -1.24 4.28 -18.79
N MET A 102 -0.87 3.98 -20.04
CA MET A 102 0.53 3.74 -20.40
C MET A 102 1.42 5.00 -20.34
N ASN A 103 0.81 6.19 -20.49
CA ASN A 103 1.50 7.47 -20.48
C ASN A 103 1.47 8.17 -19.11
N ASP A 104 0.85 7.54 -18.12
CA ASP A 104 0.82 8.07 -16.76
C ASP A 104 2.12 7.74 -16.01
N VAL A 105 2.41 8.57 -15.02
CA VAL A 105 3.44 8.32 -14.01
C VAL A 105 2.78 7.99 -12.68
N ILE A 106 3.50 7.25 -11.84
CA ILE A 106 3.05 6.88 -10.50
C ILE A 106 3.67 7.86 -9.51
N VAL A 107 2.83 8.38 -8.62
CA VAL A 107 3.26 9.14 -7.45
C VAL A 107 3.16 8.24 -6.23
N LEU A 108 4.22 8.20 -5.43
CA LEU A 108 4.27 7.55 -4.13
C LEU A 108 4.57 8.59 -3.04
N GLU A 109 3.67 8.73 -2.08
CA GLU A 109 3.85 9.57 -0.91
C GLU A 109 4.07 8.69 0.32
N LEU A 110 5.22 8.81 0.98
CA LEU A 110 5.44 8.22 2.30
C LEU A 110 4.76 9.09 3.35
N ALA A 111 3.50 8.77 3.68
CA ALA A 111 2.68 9.57 4.60
C ALA A 111 3.11 9.43 6.07
N TYR A 112 3.60 8.26 6.47
CA TYR A 112 4.15 8.02 7.80
C TYR A 112 5.29 7.01 7.72
N SER A 113 6.35 7.26 8.49
CA SER A 113 7.42 6.29 8.69
C SER A 113 7.79 6.17 10.17
N GLY A 114 7.60 4.97 10.70
CA GLY A 114 8.07 4.54 12.01
C GLY A 114 9.29 3.63 11.91
N MET A 115 10.02 3.67 10.79
CA MET A 115 11.25 2.92 10.59
C MET A 115 12.38 3.53 11.44
N PRO A 116 13.31 2.73 11.98
CA PRO A 116 14.49 3.25 12.67
C PRO A 116 15.37 4.10 11.74
N GLN A 117 15.93 5.17 12.29
CA GLN A 117 16.98 5.94 11.62
C GLN A 117 18.31 5.21 11.80
N SER A 118 18.96 4.81 10.70
CA SER A 118 20.27 4.17 10.73
C SER A 118 21.13 4.62 9.55
N TYR A 119 22.46 4.47 9.67
CA TYR A 119 23.39 4.78 8.59
C TYR A 119 23.07 3.92 7.36
N ASN A 120 22.88 4.56 6.20
CA ASN A 120 22.45 3.94 4.94
C ASN A 120 21.19 3.05 5.07
N CYS A 121 20.31 3.32 6.03
CA CYS A 121 19.07 2.56 6.25
C CYS A 121 19.32 1.05 6.41
N ARG A 122 20.39 0.68 7.14
CA ARG A 122 20.80 -0.72 7.31
C ARG A 122 19.83 -1.54 8.16
N GLU A 123 19.10 -0.92 9.09
CA GLU A 123 18.17 -1.62 9.98
C GLU A 123 16.80 -1.85 9.33
N ALA A 124 16.25 -0.81 8.70
CA ALA A 124 15.07 -0.88 7.86
C ALA A 124 15.17 0.15 6.73
N ALA A 125 14.64 -0.18 5.56
CA ALA A 125 14.66 0.68 4.39
C ALA A 125 13.42 0.47 3.53
N LEU A 126 12.85 1.57 3.06
CA LEU A 126 11.95 1.61 1.91
C LEU A 126 12.74 2.10 0.69
N ARG A 127 12.94 1.21 -0.29
CA ARG A 127 13.58 1.52 -1.57
C ARG A 127 12.53 1.62 -2.66
N VAL A 128 12.68 2.59 -3.55
CA VAL A 128 11.77 2.85 -4.66
C VAL A 128 12.58 2.85 -5.95
N TYR A 129 12.13 2.06 -6.92
CA TYR A 129 12.77 1.88 -8.21
C TYR A 129 11.83 2.30 -9.32
N ASP A 130 12.40 2.93 -10.35
CA ASP A 130 11.66 3.56 -11.45
C ASP A 130 11.11 2.59 -12.50
N ASN A 131 11.40 1.30 -12.33
CA ASN A 131 10.91 0.22 -13.18
C ASN A 131 11.06 -1.13 -12.44
N VAL A 132 10.49 -2.18 -13.01
CA VAL A 132 10.48 -3.56 -12.48
C VAL A 132 11.60 -4.42 -13.06
N SER A 133 12.15 -4.04 -14.23
CA SER A 133 12.98 -4.95 -15.03
C SER A 133 14.40 -5.17 -14.51
N ASP A 134 14.95 -4.28 -13.68
CA ASP A 134 16.33 -4.42 -13.21
C ASP A 134 16.54 -3.76 -11.83
N ILE A 135 16.44 -4.59 -10.79
CA ILE A 135 16.87 -4.23 -9.43
C ILE A 135 18.39 -3.99 -9.37
N GLU A 136 19.15 -4.52 -10.34
CA GLU A 136 20.61 -4.48 -10.39
C GLU A 136 21.21 -3.28 -11.16
N THR A 137 20.42 -2.47 -11.90
CA THR A 137 20.96 -1.44 -12.83
C THR A 137 20.77 0.02 -12.40
N ASP A 138 20.80 0.32 -11.11
CA ASP A 138 20.90 1.71 -10.61
C ASP A 138 19.65 2.60 -10.87
N ASN A 139 18.48 1.99 -11.15
CA ASN A 139 17.21 2.70 -11.32
C ASN A 139 16.51 3.05 -9.99
N MET A 140 17.25 3.08 -8.88
CA MET A 140 16.69 3.43 -7.57
C MET A 140 16.50 4.95 -7.48
N ILE A 141 15.25 5.38 -7.42
CA ILE A 141 14.87 6.80 -7.32
C ILE A 141 14.69 7.26 -5.88
N GLY A 142 14.76 6.35 -4.90
CA GLY A 142 14.76 6.73 -3.50
C GLY A 142 15.07 5.59 -2.53
N GLN A 143 15.73 5.94 -1.42
CA GLN A 143 15.91 5.08 -0.25
C GLN A 143 15.60 5.87 1.02
N PHE A 144 14.72 5.34 1.87
CA PHE A 144 14.18 6.05 3.03
C PHE A 144 14.15 5.19 4.28
N CYS A 145 14.44 5.81 5.42
CA CYS A 145 14.32 5.29 6.78
C CYS A 145 14.21 6.46 7.76
N GLY A 146 13.96 6.18 9.03
CA GLY A 146 13.69 7.21 10.03
C GLY A 146 12.32 7.87 9.85
N PRO A 147 11.96 8.80 10.76
CA PRO A 147 10.73 9.58 10.66
C PRO A 147 10.82 10.57 9.50
N LYS A 148 10.37 10.13 8.32
CA LYS A 148 10.48 10.89 7.07
C LYS A 148 9.17 10.88 6.30
N THR A 149 8.86 12.03 5.69
CA THR A 149 7.74 12.22 4.77
C THR A 149 8.31 12.67 3.42
N VAL A 150 7.98 11.96 2.34
CA VAL A 150 8.52 12.22 1.00
C VAL A 150 7.50 11.91 -0.08
N SER A 151 7.62 12.61 -1.21
CA SER A 151 6.90 12.29 -2.44
C SER A 151 7.91 11.91 -3.52
N ILE A 152 7.67 10.79 -4.19
CA ILE A 152 8.49 10.23 -5.27
C ILE A 152 7.59 10.07 -6.49
N VAL A 153 8.11 10.41 -7.66
CA VAL A 153 7.38 10.27 -8.93
C VAL A 153 8.21 9.39 -9.86
N SER A 154 7.59 8.37 -10.45
CA SER A 154 8.25 7.55 -11.47
C SER A 154 8.36 8.30 -12.80
N SER A 155 9.28 7.87 -13.66
CA SER A 155 9.39 8.31 -15.05
C SER A 155 8.49 7.51 -16.00
N THR A 156 8.07 6.32 -15.58
CA THR A 156 7.25 5.37 -16.35
C THR A 156 5.93 5.03 -15.63
N ASN A 157 5.08 4.24 -16.29
CA ASN A 157 3.83 3.74 -15.73
C ASN A 157 4.01 2.54 -14.78
N ARG A 158 5.26 2.26 -14.35
CA ARG A 158 5.59 1.17 -13.42
C ARG A 158 6.55 1.67 -12.35
N MET A 159 6.37 1.16 -11.13
CA MET A 159 7.22 1.47 -9.99
C MET A 159 7.36 0.22 -9.13
N LEU A 160 8.58 -0.10 -8.70
CA LEU A 160 8.83 -1.17 -7.73
C LEU A 160 9.13 -0.54 -6.37
N ILE A 161 8.41 -1.01 -5.36
CA ILE A 161 8.60 -0.61 -3.96
C ILE A 161 9.13 -1.81 -3.21
N TRP A 162 10.27 -1.66 -2.56
CA TRP A 162 10.92 -2.71 -1.81
C TRP A 162 11.12 -2.28 -0.36
N TYR A 163 10.46 -2.98 0.56
CA TYR A 163 10.67 -2.83 2.00
C TYR A 163 11.53 -3.96 2.55
N SER A 164 12.57 -3.59 3.29
CA SER A 164 13.40 -4.53 4.05
C SER A 164 13.52 -4.06 5.49
N ALA A 165 13.35 -4.95 6.47
CA ALA A 165 13.60 -4.66 7.89
C ALA A 165 14.21 -5.89 8.58
N ASN A 166 15.24 -5.68 9.39
CA ASN A 166 15.90 -6.76 10.12
C ASN A 166 15.16 -7.07 11.43
N TRP A 167 15.38 -8.27 11.98
CA TRP A 167 14.84 -8.70 13.27
C TRP A 167 15.10 -7.74 14.45
N SER A 168 16.19 -6.98 14.43
CA SER A 168 16.57 -6.02 15.49
C SER A 168 16.07 -4.59 15.27
N ALA A 169 15.31 -4.32 14.20
CA ALA A 169 15.00 -2.96 13.77
C ALA A 169 13.97 -2.25 14.67
N HIS A 170 13.19 -2.99 15.48
CA HIS A 170 12.05 -2.45 16.24
C HIS A 170 11.15 -1.50 15.42
N SER A 171 11.05 -1.77 14.11
CA SER A 171 10.31 -0.92 13.17
C SER A 171 8.84 -0.88 13.57
N ARG A 172 8.21 0.29 13.40
CA ARG A 172 6.75 0.45 13.49
C ARG A 172 6.12 0.54 12.09
N GLY A 173 6.85 0.06 11.09
CA GLY A 173 6.43 0.05 9.71
C GLY A 173 6.29 1.45 9.08
N PHE A 174 5.54 1.49 7.99
CA PHE A 174 5.20 2.72 7.28
C PHE A 174 3.76 2.68 6.75
N MET A 175 3.23 3.87 6.45
CA MET A 175 2.03 4.06 5.63
C MET A 175 2.41 4.91 4.42
N ALA A 176 2.00 4.46 3.25
CA ALA A 176 2.23 5.15 2.00
C ALA A 176 0.94 5.29 1.20
N VAL A 177 0.93 6.31 0.36
CA VAL A 177 -0.15 6.64 -0.58
C VAL A 177 0.41 6.52 -1.98
N TYR A 178 -0.35 5.95 -2.91
CA TYR A 178 0.01 5.91 -4.31
C TYR A 178 -1.18 6.26 -5.20
N TYR A 179 -0.88 6.84 -6.35
CA TYR A 179 -1.84 7.18 -7.40
C TYR A 179 -1.09 7.41 -8.72
N SER A 180 -1.80 7.43 -9.84
CA SER A 180 -1.26 7.80 -11.14
C SER A 180 -1.71 9.20 -11.55
N LYS A 181 -0.89 9.86 -12.35
CA LYS A 181 -1.27 11.10 -13.02
C LYS A 181 -0.67 11.14 -14.42
N GLN A 182 -1.27 11.94 -15.29
CA GLN A 182 -0.67 12.22 -16.59
C GLN A 182 0.72 12.82 -16.41
N LYS A 183 1.68 12.34 -17.20
CA LYS A 183 3.03 12.89 -17.23
C LYS A 183 2.98 14.32 -17.72
N ASP A 184 3.57 15.25 -16.95
CA ASP A 184 3.64 16.65 -17.35
C ASP A 184 4.41 16.77 -18.69
N PRO A 185 3.90 17.54 -19.68
CA PRO A 185 4.60 17.75 -20.93
C PRO A 185 5.92 18.51 -20.68
N ILE A 186 6.99 18.03 -21.31
CA ILE A 186 8.35 18.61 -21.27
C ILE A 186 8.38 19.91 -22.07
#